data_AF-A0A6H1A3W7-F1
#
_entry.id   AF-A0A6H1A3W7-F1
#
_cell.length_a   1.000
_cell.length_b   1.000
_cell.length_c   1.000
_cell.angle_alpha   90.00
_cell.angle_beta   90.00
_cell.angle_gamma   90.00
#
_symmetry.space_group_name_H-M   'P 1'
#
loop_
_entity.id
_entity.type
_entity.pdbx_description
1 polymer ?
#
loop_
_entity_poly.entity_id
_entity_poly.type
_entity_poly.pdbx_seq_one_letter_code
_entity_poly.pdbx_strand_id
1 'polypeptide(L)' 'MKILKKVDDTGLNSLEPARSQARDARHMRRIIEARHGVDAAQTELRDAVAAAREAGDSWTVIGAALDITRQAAFQRFGKS' A
#
# COMPACT_ATOMS: atom_id res chain seq x y z
N MET A 1 -20.84 2.27 32.38
CA MET A 1 -20.46 1.74 31.06
C MET A 1 -19.87 2.87 30.23
N LYS A 2 -18.56 2.87 29.96
CA LYS A 2 -17.87 3.98 29.26
C LYS A 2 -17.79 3.60 27.78
N ILE A 3 -18.57 4.27 26.94
CA ILE A 3 -18.56 4.04 25.49
C ILE A 3 -17.32 4.73 24.92
N LEU A 4 -16.27 3.97 24.64
CA LEU A 4 -15.13 4.47 23.89
C LEU A 4 -15.58 4.60 22.42
N LYS A 5 -15.83 5.83 21.97
CA LYS A 5 -15.97 6.14 20.55
C LYS A 5 -14.68 5.67 19.87
N LYS A 6 -14.78 4.62 19.05
CA LYS A 6 -13.71 4.22 18.13
C LYS A 6 -13.47 5.44 17.24
N VAL A 7 -12.32 6.09 17.42
CA VAL A 7 -11.90 7.16 16.51
C VAL A 7 -11.79 6.51 15.15
N ASP A 8 -12.56 6.99 14.19
CA ASP A 8 -12.59 6.44 12.86
C ASP A 8 -11.21 6.67 12.23
N ASP A 9 -10.51 5.61 11.81
CA ASP A 9 -9.13 5.68 11.31
C ASP A 9 -8.98 6.61 10.09
N THR A 10 -10.10 6.97 9.46
CA THR A 10 -10.14 7.86 8.29
C THR A 10 -10.42 9.32 8.63
N GLY A 11 -10.83 9.64 9.87
CA GLY A 11 -11.26 10.98 10.27
C GLY A 11 -12.52 11.49 9.56
N LEU A 12 -13.18 10.67 8.72
CA LEU A 12 -14.32 11.09 7.90
C LEU A 12 -15.56 11.45 8.74
N ASN A 13 -15.70 10.87 9.94
CA ASN A 13 -16.82 11.13 10.84
C ASN A 13 -16.86 12.55 11.43
N SER A 14 -15.78 13.34 11.31
CA SER A 14 -15.75 14.74 11.74
C SER A 14 -16.02 15.73 10.60
N LEU A 15 -16.19 15.26 9.36
CA LEU A 15 -16.50 16.11 8.23
C LEU A 15 -18.01 16.40 8.19
N GLU A 16 -18.41 17.67 8.35
CA GLU A 16 -19.80 18.09 8.17
C GLU A 16 -20.17 18.17 6.67
N PRO A 17 -21.06 17.29 6.15
CA PRO A 17 -21.37 17.19 4.72
C PRO A 17 -21.99 18.45 4.12
N ALA A 18 -22.59 19.30 4.96
CA ALA A 18 -23.26 20.53 4.53
C ALA A 18 -22.27 21.68 4.24
N ARG A 19 -21.06 21.65 4.82
CA ARG A 19 -20.01 22.66 4.56
C ARG A 19 -19.05 22.22 3.45
N SER A 20 -18.88 20.91 3.27
CA SER A 20 -18.17 20.34 2.13
C SER A 20 -19.14 20.24 0.96
N GLN A 21 -19.19 21.27 0.11
CA GLN A 21 -19.88 21.15 -1.18
C GLN A 21 -19.41 19.85 -1.84
N ALA A 22 -20.32 18.89 -2.04
CA ALA A 22 -20.08 17.58 -2.68
C ALA A 22 -19.66 17.69 -4.16
N ARG A 23 -19.10 18.83 -4.57
CA ARG A 23 -18.82 19.24 -5.94
C ARG A 23 -17.62 18.55 -6.58
N ASP A 24 -16.72 17.94 -5.80
CA ASP A 24 -15.54 17.26 -6.35
C ASP A 24 -15.21 15.89 -5.74
N ALA A 25 -16.24 15.05 -5.59
CA ALA A 25 -16.02 13.61 -5.38
C ALA A 25 -15.22 12.94 -6.53
N ARG A 26 -15.00 13.61 -7.67
CA ARG A 26 -14.10 13.13 -8.73
C ARG A 26 -12.65 13.07 -8.27
N HIS A 27 -12.14 14.11 -7.62
CA HIS A 27 -10.77 14.11 -7.12
C HIS A 27 -10.58 13.07 -6.02
N MET A 28 -11.56 12.93 -5.12
CA MET A 28 -11.53 11.92 -4.08
C MET A 28 -11.59 10.49 -4.64
N ARG A 29 -12.48 10.23 -5.62
CA ARG A 29 -12.52 8.93 -6.33
C ARG A 29 -11.19 8.62 -7.01
N ARG A 30 -10.59 9.59 -7.71
CA ARG A 30 -9.28 9.42 -8.33
C ARG A 30 -8.17 9.10 -7.33
N ILE A 31 -8.19 9.72 -6.14
CA ILE A 31 -7.25 9.39 -5.06
C ILE A 31 -7.47 7.96 -4.55
N ILE A 32 -8.73 7.56 -4.35
CA ILE A 32 -9.08 6.21 -3.89
C ILE A 32 -8.62 5.17 -4.93
N GLU A 33 -8.93 5.38 -6.21
CA GLU A 33 -8.49 4.52 -7.33
C GLU A 33 -6.97 4.45 -7.43
N ALA A 34 -6.27 5.59 -7.34
CA ALA A 34 -4.80 5.61 -7.35
C ALA A 34 -4.21 4.85 -6.17
N ARG A 35 -4.79 4.99 -4.97
CA ARG A 35 -4.37 4.23 -3.78
C ARG A 35 -4.56 2.73 -4.00
N HIS A 36 -5.71 2.31 -4.52
CA HIS A 36 -5.93 0.90 -4.88
C HIS A 36 -4.92 0.39 -5.92
N GLY A 37 -4.58 1.21 -6.91
CA GLY A 37 -3.54 0.88 -7.89
C GLY A 37 -2.17 0.69 -7.25
N VAL A 38 -1.80 1.55 -6.29
CA VAL A 38 -0.55 1.41 -5.52
C VAL A 38 -0.58 0.14 -4.67
N ASP A 39 -1.68 -0.14 -3.97
CA ASP A 39 -1.82 -1.34 -3.14
C ASP A 39 -1.71 -2.62 -3.99
N ALA A 40 -2.39 -2.65 -5.15
CA ALA A 40 -2.31 -3.76 -6.09
C ALA A 40 -0.90 -3.96 -6.65
N ALA A 41 -0.23 -2.89 -7.08
CA ALA A 41 1.14 -2.95 -7.59
C ALA A 41 2.13 -3.41 -6.51
N GLN A 42 1.93 -3.02 -5.25
CA GLN A 42 2.77 -3.49 -4.15
C GLN A 42 2.55 -4.97 -3.85
N THR A 43 1.31 -5.47 -3.92
CA THR A 43 1.02 -6.90 -3.76
C THR A 43 1.68 -7.70 -4.88
N GLU A 44 1.44 -7.32 -6.14
CA GLU A 44 2.07 -7.95 -7.30
C GLU A 44 3.60 -7.99 -7.19
N LEU A 45 4.22 -6.89 -6.75
CA LEU A 45 5.68 -6.85 -6.56
C LEU A 45 6.16 -7.84 -5.50
N ARG A 46 5.41 -8.02 -4.39
CA ARG A 46 5.76 -9.01 -3.36
C ARG A 46 5.61 -10.44 -3.89
N ASP A 47 4.53 -10.71 -4.62
CA ASP A 47 4.26 -12.02 -5.20
C ASP A 47 5.33 -12.40 -6.23
N ALA A 48 5.72 -11.47 -7.10
CA ALA A 48 6.80 -11.67 -8.06
C ALA A 48 8.16 -11.93 -7.38
N VAL A 49 8.48 -11.21 -6.30
CA VAL A 49 9.71 -11.46 -5.52
C VAL A 49 9.67 -12.82 -4.83
N ALA A 50 8.52 -13.22 -4.29
CA ALA A 50 8.35 -14.53 -3.67
C ALA A 50 8.52 -15.65 -4.70
N ALA A 51 7.87 -15.55 -5.87
CA ALA A 51 8.00 -16.50 -6.96
C ALA A 51 9.45 -16.63 -7.45
N ALA A 52 10.18 -15.52 -7.60
CA ALA A 52 11.61 -15.54 -7.93
C ALA A 52 12.44 -16.26 -6.86
N ARG A 53 12.15 -16.03 -5.57
CA ARG A 53 12.82 -16.73 -4.48
C ARG A 53 12.52 -18.23 -4.46
N GLU A 54 11.27 -18.64 -4.73
CA GLU A 54 10.86 -20.04 -4.85
C GLU A 54 11.51 -20.74 -6.04
N ALA A 55 11.68 -20.02 -7.17
CA ALA A 55 12.43 -20.49 -8.33
C ALA A 55 13.94 -20.62 -8.08
N GLY A 56 14.44 -20.09 -6.95
CA GLY A 56 15.84 -20.19 -6.52
C GLY A 56 16.70 -18.97 -6.85
N ASP A 57 16.13 -17.90 -7.41
CA ASP A 57 16.88 -16.69 -7.77
C ASP A 57 17.51 -16.04 -6.54
N SER A 58 18.80 -15.72 -6.61
CA SER A 58 19.51 -15.12 -5.49
C SER A 58 19.01 -13.70 -5.18
N TRP A 59 19.12 -13.28 -3.92
CA TRP A 59 18.84 -11.90 -3.51
C TRP A 59 19.67 -10.84 -4.25
N THR A 60 20.82 -11.21 -4.82
CA THR A 60 21.62 -10.30 -5.64
C THR A 60 20.91 -9.99 -6.97
N VAL A 61 20.38 -11.02 -7.64
CA VAL A 61 19.65 -10.89 -8.92
C VAL A 61 18.35 -10.12 -8.70
N ILE A 62 17.60 -10.48 -7.66
CA ILE A 62 16.36 -9.80 -7.30
C ILE A 62 16.61 -8.33 -6.95
N GLY A 63 17.67 -8.03 -6.19
CA GLY A 63 18.06 -6.66 -5.88
C GLY A 63 18.36 -5.84 -7.13
N ALA A 64 19.10 -6.41 -8.08
CA ALA A 64 19.40 -5.75 -9.35
C ALA A 64 18.13 -5.46 -10.17
N ALA A 65 17.18 -6.39 -10.22
CA ALA A 65 15.88 -6.18 -10.89
C ALA A 65 15.02 -5.09 -10.20
N LEU A 66 15.16 -4.94 -8.89
CA LEU A 66 14.47 -3.92 -8.09
C LEU A 66 15.21 -2.57 -8.04
N ASP A 67 16.37 -2.45 -8.68
CA ASP A 67 17.29 -1.31 -8.59
C ASP A 67 17.67 -0.93 -7.15
N ILE A 68 17.90 -1.94 -6.31
CA ILE A 68 18.34 -1.77 -4.91
C ILE A 68 19.46 -2.76 -4.56
N THR A 69 20.13 -2.51 -3.44
CA THR A 69 21.16 -3.44 -2.95
C THR A 69 20.55 -4.78 -2.53
N ARG A 70 21.33 -5.86 -2.63
CA ARG A 70 20.97 -7.20 -2.09
C ARG A 70 20.46 -7.12 -0.64
N GLN A 71 21.15 -6.35 0.20
CA GLN A 71 20.79 -6.21 1.61
C GLN A 71 19.44 -5.50 1.78
N ALA A 72 19.17 -4.45 1.00
CA ALA A 72 17.87 -3.77 1.01
C ALA A 72 16.74 -4.71 0.53
N ALA A 73 16.98 -5.49 -0.52
CA ALA A 73 16.02 -6.48 -1.01
C ALA A 73 15.71 -7.55 0.06
N PHE A 74 16.74 -8.15 0.67
CA PHE A 74 16.56 -9.13 1.73
C PHE A 74 15.85 -8.55 2.96
N GLN A 75 16.19 -7.33 3.38
CA GLN A 75 15.53 -6.70 4.53
C GLN A 75 14.05 -6.42 4.27
N ARG A 76 13.70 -5.99 3.04
CA ARG A 76 12.34 -5.60 2.67
C ARG A 76 11.43 -6.80 2.37
N PHE A 77 11.95 -7.84 1.72
CA PHE A 77 11.15 -8.96 1.21
C PHE A 77 11.52 -10.32 1.83
N GLY A 78 12.61 -10.42 2.58
CA GLY A 78 13.09 -11.69 3.16
C GLY A 78 12.52 -12.03 4.53
N LYS A 79 11.66 -11.19 5.11
CA LYS A 79 11.03 -11.39 6.43
C LYS A 79 9.49 -11.45 6.36
N SER A 80 8.94 -11.67 5.16
CA SER A 80 7.50 -11.80 4.94
C SER A 80 7.01 -13.21 5.23
#